data_AF-A0A7J6QEX5-F1
#
_entry.id   AF-A0A7J6QEX5-F1
#
_cell.length_a   1.000
_cell.length_b   1.000
_cell.length_c   1.000
_cell.angle_alpha   90.00
_cell.angle_beta   90.00
_cell.angle_gamma   90.00
#
_symmetry.space_group_name_H-M   'P 1'
#
loop_
_entity.id
_entity.type
_entity.pdbx_description
1 polymer ?
#
loop_
_entity_poly.entity_id
_entity_poly.type
_entity_poly.pdbx_seq_one_letter_code
_entity_poly.pdbx_strand_id
1 'polypeptide(L)'
;MNPSSSTLPPREGPAYYYQVPLIAFECRGCEITKWHPERGYTAVSEGGTVFDDVDLSDDWCEYDADNDAAVGVYDLEWKLERQ
;
A
#
# COMPACT_ATOMS: atom_id res chain seq x y z
N MET A 1 22.06 -14.23 -13.26
CA MET A 1 21.75 -12.86 -12.82
C MET A 1 20.25 -12.80 -12.54
N ASN A 2 19.86 -12.98 -11.29
CA ASN A 2 18.48 -12.78 -10.84
C ASN A 2 18.44 -11.39 -10.20
N PRO A 3 17.72 -10.40 -10.76
CA PRO A 3 17.47 -9.19 -10.01
C PRO A 3 16.33 -9.47 -9.02
N SER A 4 16.51 -9.04 -7.78
CA SER A 4 15.41 -8.68 -6.88
C SER A 4 14.61 -9.83 -6.23
N SER A 5 15.27 -10.64 -5.41
CA SER A 5 14.60 -11.18 -4.21
C SER A 5 14.66 -10.11 -3.12
N SER A 6 13.80 -9.08 -3.19
CA SER A 6 13.68 -8.12 -2.09
C SER A 6 12.78 -8.71 -1.00
N THR A 7 13.30 -9.70 -0.27
CA THR A 7 12.72 -10.04 1.02
C THR A 7 12.97 -8.87 1.94
N LEU A 8 11.92 -8.11 2.23
CA LEU A 8 11.96 -7.01 3.17
C LEU A 8 12.42 -7.55 4.53
N PRO A 9 13.31 -6.84 5.24
CA PRO A 9 13.79 -7.32 6.53
C PRO A 9 12.62 -7.46 7.53
N PRO A 10 12.74 -8.35 8.52
CA PRO A 10 11.71 -8.52 9.55
C PRO A 10 11.41 -7.19 10.24
N ARG A 11 10.13 -6.97 10.61
CA ARG A 11 9.57 -5.76 11.24
C ARG A 11 10.06 -5.53 12.67
N GLU A 12 11.37 -5.60 12.91
CA GLU A 12 11.98 -5.30 14.22
C GLU A 12 12.96 -4.12 14.08
N GLY A 13 12.40 -2.91 14.04
CA GLY A 13 13.11 -1.64 14.02
C GLY A 13 12.11 -0.49 14.06
N PRO A 14 12.52 0.76 14.36
CA PRO A 14 11.60 1.90 14.23
C PRO A 14 11.05 1.90 12.80
N ALA A 15 9.75 2.16 12.65
CA ALA A 15 9.02 2.01 11.38
C ALA A 15 9.67 2.84 10.26
N TYR A 16 10.66 2.26 9.57
CA TYR A 16 11.23 2.86 8.39
C TYR A 16 10.26 2.57 7.24
N TYR A 17 9.60 3.63 6.78
CA TYR A 17 8.77 3.60 5.59
C TYR A 17 9.69 3.47 4.38
N TYR A 18 9.41 2.52 3.50
CA TYR A 18 10.08 2.39 2.21
C TYR A 18 9.03 2.22 1.11
N GLN A 19 9.36 2.73 -0.07
CA GLN A 19 8.48 2.66 -1.23
C GLN A 19 8.57 1.26 -1.84
N VAL A 20 7.42 0.66 -2.11
CA VAL A 20 7.29 -0.67 -2.74
C VAL A 20 6.71 -0.52 -4.15
N PRO A 21 7.28 -1.17 -5.18
CA PRO A 21 6.66 -1.20 -6.50
C PRO A 21 5.29 -1.87 -6.44
N LEU A 22 4.24 -1.12 -6.77
CA LEU A 22 2.86 -1.61 -6.74
C LEU A 22 2.42 -2.20 -8.09
N ILE A 23 2.70 -1.50 -9.19
CA ILE A 23 2.24 -1.84 -10.54
C ILE A 23 3.20 -1.26 -11.58
N ALA A 24 3.26 -1.89 -12.76
CA ALA A 24 4.00 -1.39 -13.93
C ALA A 24 3.06 -1.30 -15.15
N PHE A 25 3.26 -0.27 -15.97
CA PHE A 25 2.46 -0.02 -17.17
C PHE A 25 3.35 0.06 -18.41
N GLU A 26 2.93 -0.61 -19.49
CA GLU A 26 3.51 -0.40 -20.81
C GLU A 26 2.85 0.80 -21.48
N CYS A 27 3.57 1.91 -21.62
CA CYS A 27 3.02 3.14 -22.16
C CYS A 27 3.49 3.37 -23.61
N ARG A 28 2.56 3.54 -24.55
CA ARG A 28 2.83 3.81 -25.98
C ARG A 28 2.08 5.05 -26.45
N GLY A 29 2.78 6.17 -26.58
CA GLY A 29 2.17 7.45 -26.95
C GLY A 29 1.35 8.11 -25.82
N CYS A 30 1.46 7.60 -24.60
CA CYS A 30 0.91 8.17 -23.38
C CYS A 30 1.96 8.11 -22.25
N GLU A 31 1.78 8.89 -21.20
CA GLU A 31 2.61 8.87 -20.00
C GLU A 31 1.69 9.02 -18.79
N ILE A 32 1.99 8.30 -17.71
CA ILE A 32 1.29 8.44 -16.44
C ILE A 32 1.88 9.65 -15.73
N THR A 33 1.03 10.62 -15.42
CA THR A 33 1.45 11.88 -14.79
C THR A 33 1.09 11.96 -13.32
N LYS A 34 0.08 11.19 -12.88
CA LYS A 34 -0.41 11.21 -11.51
C LYS A 34 -1.16 9.93 -11.18
N TRP A 35 -1.09 9.49 -9.92
CA TRP A 35 -1.97 8.49 -9.36
C TRP A 35 -2.87 9.12 -8.29
N HIS A 36 -4.14 8.74 -8.32
CA HIS A 36 -5.15 9.08 -7.33
C HIS A 36 -5.62 7.75 -6.71
N PRO A 37 -5.08 7.37 -5.55
CA PRO A 37 -5.66 6.26 -4.79
C PRO A 37 -7.05 6.69 -4.35
N GLU A 38 -8.09 6.02 -4.84
CA GLU A 38 -9.49 6.30 -4.48
C GLU A 38 -10.03 5.08 -3.72
N ARG A 39 -11.22 4.60 -4.10
CA ARG A 39 -11.93 3.47 -3.48
C ARG A 39 -11.61 2.14 -4.16
N GLY A 40 -12.03 1.05 -3.52
CA GLY A 40 -11.98 -0.30 -4.08
C GLY A 40 -10.78 -1.14 -3.64
N TYR A 41 -10.04 -0.70 -2.63
CA TYR A 41 -9.00 -1.53 -2.00
C TYR A 41 -9.61 -2.53 -1.03
N THR A 42 -8.91 -3.65 -0.83
CA THR A 42 -9.18 -4.58 0.27
C THR A 42 -8.00 -4.54 1.24
N ALA A 43 -8.27 -4.25 2.51
CA ALA A 43 -7.29 -4.32 3.58
C ALA A 43 -7.57 -5.53 4.46
N VAL A 44 -6.51 -6.15 4.98
CA VAL A 44 -6.62 -7.27 5.92
C VAL A 44 -5.82 -6.91 7.17
N SER A 45 -6.47 -6.93 8.33
CA SER A 45 -5.78 -6.68 9.60
C SER A 45 -4.77 -7.80 9.92
N GLU A 46 -3.87 -7.56 10.86
CA GLU A 46 -2.97 -8.61 11.38
C GLU A 46 -3.75 -9.78 12.00
N GLY A 47 -4.96 -9.53 12.49
CA GLY A 47 -5.88 -10.52 13.03
C GLY A 47 -6.74 -11.24 11.98
N GLY A 48 -6.65 -10.86 10.70
CA GLY A 48 -7.33 -11.52 9.58
C GLY A 48 -8.69 -10.95 9.20
N THR A 49 -9.16 -9.88 9.87
CA THR A 49 -10.40 -9.19 9.51
C THR A 49 -10.24 -8.49 8.17
N VAL A 50 -11.19 -8.70 7.26
CA VAL A 50 -11.18 -8.16 5.91
C VAL A 50 -12.05 -6.91 5.84
N PHE A 51 -11.49 -5.83 5.31
CA PHE A 51 -12.18 -4.57 5.03
C PHE A 51 -12.22 -4.38 3.51
N ASP A 52 -13.43 -4.41 2.94
CA ASP A 52 -13.66 -4.20 1.51
C ASP A 52 -14.04 -2.75 1.21
N ASP A 53 -13.80 -2.34 -0.05
CA ASP A 53 -14.11 -1.00 -0.55
C ASP A 53 -13.45 0.13 0.26
N VAL A 54 -12.21 -0.12 0.70
CA VAL A 54 -11.38 0.86 1.40
C VAL A 54 -11.07 2.04 0.47
N ASP A 55 -11.28 3.24 0.98
CA ASP A 55 -10.98 4.52 0.33
C ASP A 55 -9.62 5.04 0.81
N LEU A 56 -8.67 5.19 -0.10
CA LEU A 56 -7.32 5.70 0.17
C LEU A 56 -7.09 7.09 -0.44
N SER A 57 -8.16 7.83 -0.72
CA SER A 57 -8.06 9.23 -1.17
C SER A 57 -7.58 10.19 -0.08
N ASP A 58 -7.63 9.76 1.18
CA ASP A 58 -7.06 10.39 2.37
C ASP A 58 -6.66 9.27 3.38
N ASP A 59 -6.26 9.64 4.59
CA ASP A 59 -6.02 8.70 5.68
C ASP A 59 -7.25 7.84 5.97
N TRP A 60 -7.02 6.53 6.10
CA TRP A 60 -8.06 5.56 6.40
C TRP A 60 -7.84 4.93 7.76
N CYS A 61 -8.91 4.80 8.54
CA CYS A 61 -8.89 4.08 9.81
C CYS A 61 -10.19 3.33 10.03
N GLU A 62 -10.09 2.18 10.67
CA GLU A 62 -11.20 1.34 11.09
C GLU A 62 -10.85 0.64 12.41
N TYR A 63 -11.82 -0.10 12.94
CA TYR A 63 -11.64 -0.87 14.15
C TYR A 63 -11.91 -2.36 13.91
N ASP A 64 -10.91 -3.19 14.17
CA ASP A 64 -11.02 -4.63 14.14
C ASP A 64 -11.61 -5.13 15.47
N ALA A 65 -12.94 -5.30 15.48
CA ALA A 65 -13.68 -5.71 16.66
C ALA A 65 -13.34 -7.13 17.14
N ASP A 66 -12.90 -8.02 16.24
CA ASP A 66 -12.56 -9.40 16.58
C ASP A 66 -11.22 -9.47 17.33
N ASN A 67 -10.36 -8.46 17.14
CA ASN A 67 -9.01 -8.40 17.72
C ASN A 67 -8.82 -7.22 18.69
N ASP A 68 -9.88 -6.46 18.99
CA ASP A 68 -9.87 -5.28 19.88
C ASP A 68 -8.75 -4.29 19.55
N ALA A 69 -8.59 -3.98 18.25
CA ALA A 69 -7.49 -3.18 17.75
C ALA A 69 -7.93 -2.13 16.73
N ALA A 70 -7.40 -0.92 16.84
CA ALA A 70 -7.51 0.10 15.81
C ALA A 70 -6.55 -0.23 14.65
N VAL A 71 -7.03 -0.12 13.42
CA VAL A 71 -6.27 -0.33 12.20
C VAL A 71 -6.34 0.92 11.32
N GLY A 72 -5.32 1.13 10.49
CA GLY A 72 -5.34 2.26 9.58
C GLY A 72 -4.14 2.31 8.65
N VAL A 73 -4.29 3.10 7.59
CA VAL A 73 -3.28 3.46 6.62
C VAL A 73 -3.20 4.98 6.61
N TYR A 74 -2.02 5.51 6.93
CA TYR A 74 -1.79 6.94 7.09
C TYR A 74 -0.61 7.36 6.23
N ASP A 75 -0.59 8.64 5.84
CA ASP A 75 0.53 9.28 5.12
C ASP A 75 0.91 8.51 3.84
N LEU A 76 -0.09 8.07 3.06
CA LEU A 76 0.14 7.33 1.82
C LEU A 76 0.86 8.20 0.78
N GLU A 77 2.15 7.93 0.59
CA GLU A 77 2.96 8.57 -0.45
C GLU A 77 3.14 7.66 -1.67
N TRP A 78 3.25 8.29 -2.84
CA TRP A 78 3.54 7.59 -4.08
C TRP A 78 4.54 8.34 -4.96
N LYS A 79 5.22 7.58 -5.80
CA LYS A 79 6.08 8.10 -6.86
C LYS A 79 5.88 7.29 -8.13
N LEU A 80 6.13 7.95 -9.26
CA LEU A 80 6.22 7.30 -10.56
C LEU A 80 7.68 7.20 -10.94
N GLU A 81 8.17 5.98 -11.15
CA GLU A 81 9.54 5.72 -11.59
C GLU A 81 9.53 5.11 -12.99
N ARG A 82 10.36 5.67 -13.87
CA ARG A 82 10.61 5.09 -15.18
C ARG A 82 11.68 4.01 -15.03
N GLN A 83 11.35 2.80 -15.47
CA GLN A 83 12.28 1.67 -15.57
C GLN A 83 13.00 1.71 -16.92
#